data_AF-A0A7V3PXN9-F1
#
_entry.id   AF-A0A7V3PXN9-F1
#
_cell.length_a   1.000
_cell.length_b   1.000
_cell.length_c   1.000
_cell.angle_alpha   90.00
_cell.angle_beta   90.00
_cell.angle_gamma   90.00
#
_symmetry.space_group_name_H-M   'P 1'
#
loop_
_entity.id
_entity.type
_entity.pdbx_description
1 polymer ?
#
loop_
_entity_poly.entity_id
_entity_poly.type
_entity_poly.pdbx_seq_one_letter_code
_entity_poly.pdbx_strand_id
1 'polypeptide(L)'
;MGVRIRKHKLFLIAVLAIGVLSAIFWFYRLSEAYQIKRVLRGTYPMYSGNETISIDLTNATALGAPTPLLDPNDPLNLSKTFVYTTSSELGTASGNDRKDFDIMSMFDDDRTLLLSRIGAATEATNTICYQIVEFQSGVNVTAAMTPMSDQTYVKTITLPQRFYVNKTIPFLNYRSFTQRTGPNKYDQANIALIKFINVTDNQTDKIQICKDAIRASHNTDFVYQVVSFDPDDEDVNVQFGLETGTTATQVNATVSNVPKDNSFFVFYTSASPADGYEDRYAIDGYIITDANGNIVNLTFRRNTSGYAANISWFLATFNNKVMTQYGRFSTTSQTSTATVTLVPPLSTNRTFAWISTSGPATSTQSGLDAIYWMANLTNANNISFTRQTALTTGNSSTVSWQAIEFPPLIVKNPNTVVVWNVSDQPAISWDYAKECEDHILSLRLCKKDCGIMNATNYNILIANVTAKDNGGTYTWKINNTVGGYNPINSTLRLGIIDLNISN
;
A
#
# COMPACT_ATOMS: atom_id res chain seq x y z
N MET A 1 -32.61 58.50 19.94
CA MET A 1 -31.19 58.06 19.91
C MET A 1 -30.96 56.59 20.31
N GLY A 2 -31.79 55.97 21.17
CA GLY A 2 -31.56 54.60 21.66
C GLY A 2 -31.76 53.44 20.66
N VAL A 3 -32.52 53.62 19.58
CA VAL A 3 -32.82 52.53 18.61
C VAL A 3 -31.63 52.22 17.69
N ARG A 4 -30.78 53.21 17.37
CA ARG A 4 -29.59 53.01 16.53
C ARG A 4 -28.49 52.20 17.22
N ILE A 5 -28.33 52.38 18.54
CA ILE A 5 -27.29 51.69 19.35
C ILE A 5 -27.61 50.19 19.49
N ARG A 6 -28.91 49.81 19.56
CA ARG A 6 -29.31 48.39 19.64
C ARG A 6 -29.00 47.61 18.36
N LYS A 7 -29.16 48.22 17.18
CA LYS A 7 -28.89 47.55 15.90
C LYS A 7 -27.40 47.25 15.68
N HIS A 8 -26.50 48.15 16.09
CA HIS A 8 -25.06 47.92 15.99
C HIS A 8 -24.57 46.82 16.96
N LYS A 9 -25.11 46.76 18.18
CA LYS A 9 -24.78 45.69 19.13
C LYS A 9 -25.22 44.31 18.65
N LEU A 10 -26.43 44.20 18.08
CA LEU A 10 -26.92 42.94 17.51
C LEU A 10 -26.08 42.49 16.31
N PHE A 11 -25.69 43.42 15.43
CA PHE A 11 -24.84 43.10 14.29
C PHE A 11 -23.45 42.61 14.72
N LEU A 12 -22.83 43.26 15.71
CA LEU A 12 -21.51 42.85 16.21
C LEU A 12 -21.56 41.46 16.86
N ILE A 13 -22.61 41.15 17.62
CA ILE A 13 -22.82 39.83 18.25
C ILE A 13 -23.02 38.75 17.18
N ALA A 14 -23.78 39.03 16.12
CA ALA A 14 -23.99 38.08 15.03
C ALA A 14 -22.69 37.78 14.27
N VAL A 15 -21.87 38.80 13.98
CA VAL A 15 -20.56 38.62 13.32
C VAL A 15 -19.58 37.85 14.20
N LEU A 16 -19.55 38.12 15.50
CA LEU A 16 -18.73 37.36 16.46
C LEU A 16 -19.20 35.91 16.61
N ALA A 17 -20.51 35.66 16.64
CA ALA A 17 -21.06 34.31 16.71
C ALA A 17 -20.74 33.50 15.44
N ILE A 18 -20.87 34.11 14.26
CA ILE A 18 -20.48 33.48 12.98
C ILE A 18 -18.96 33.25 12.95
N GLY A 19 -18.16 34.22 13.40
CA GLY A 19 -16.70 34.10 13.50
C GLY A 19 -16.27 32.95 14.42
N VAL A 20 -16.86 32.84 15.60
CA VAL A 20 -16.58 31.77 16.57
C VAL A 20 -17.07 30.41 16.07
N LEU A 21 -18.28 30.32 15.48
CA LEU A 21 -18.78 29.09 14.88
C LEU A 21 -17.90 28.64 13.70
N SER A 22 -17.51 29.55 12.82
CA SER A 22 -16.60 29.24 11.70
C SER A 22 -15.21 28.85 12.18
N ALA A 23 -14.66 29.49 13.22
CA ALA A 23 -13.40 29.08 13.82
C ALA A 23 -13.49 27.67 14.43
N ILE A 24 -14.58 27.37 15.16
CA ILE A 24 -14.83 26.02 15.70
C ILE A 24 -14.87 24.99 14.55
N PHE A 25 -15.60 25.24 13.46
CA PHE A 25 -15.63 24.32 12.32
C PHE A 25 -14.30 24.19 11.55
N TRP A 26 -13.43 25.20 11.59
CA TRP A 26 -12.13 25.15 10.92
C TRP A 26 -11.03 24.48 11.76
N PHE A 27 -11.15 24.48 13.10
CA PHE A 27 -10.18 23.83 14.00
C PHE A 27 -10.54 22.39 14.40
N TYR A 28 -11.74 21.90 14.07
CA TYR A 28 -12.11 20.49 14.20
C TYR A 28 -12.05 19.78 12.84
N ARG A 29 -10.87 19.69 12.22
CA ARG A 29 -10.65 18.58 11.30
C ARG A 29 -10.41 17.35 12.14
N LEU A 30 -11.37 16.43 12.13
CA LEU A 30 -11.15 15.09 12.66
C LEU A 30 -10.10 14.46 11.74
N SER A 31 -8.93 14.09 12.27
CA SER A 31 -8.00 13.26 11.51
C SER A 31 -8.75 12.02 11.06
N GLU A 32 -8.74 11.75 9.75
CA GLU A 32 -9.35 10.53 9.24
C GLU A 32 -8.36 9.40 9.40
N ALA A 33 -8.70 8.42 10.22
CA ALA A 33 -7.88 7.24 10.35
C ALA A 33 -7.87 6.42 9.05
N TYR A 34 -6.72 5.83 8.72
CA TYR A 34 -6.53 5.02 7.52
C TYR A 34 -7.05 3.60 7.72
N GLN A 35 -8.20 3.30 7.12
CA GLN A 35 -8.84 1.99 7.15
C GLN A 35 -8.87 1.38 5.75
N ILE A 36 -8.44 0.12 5.57
CA ILE A 36 -8.68 -0.60 4.32
C ILE A 36 -10.14 -1.05 4.29
N LYS A 37 -10.88 -0.64 3.25
CA LYS A 37 -12.23 -1.12 2.99
C LYS A 37 -12.17 -2.57 2.55
N ARG A 38 -11.32 -2.87 1.55
CA ARG A 38 -11.14 -4.20 0.97
C ARG A 38 -9.83 -4.33 0.20
N VAL A 39 -9.36 -5.56 0.07
CA VAL A 39 -8.32 -5.97 -0.87
C VAL A 39 -8.87 -7.02 -1.81
N LEU A 40 -9.00 -6.67 -3.09
CA LEU A 40 -9.38 -7.61 -4.14
C LEU A 40 -8.13 -8.23 -4.75
N ARG A 41 -8.16 -9.54 -4.99
CA ARG A 41 -7.03 -10.26 -5.59
C ARG A 41 -7.50 -11.23 -6.65
N GLY A 42 -6.64 -11.44 -7.62
CA GLY A 42 -6.82 -12.49 -8.58
C GLY A 42 -5.54 -12.78 -9.33
N THR A 43 -5.60 -13.83 -10.13
CA THR A 43 -4.59 -14.14 -11.13
C THR A 43 -5.23 -14.08 -12.51
N TYR A 44 -4.46 -13.65 -13.50
CA TYR A 44 -4.92 -13.64 -14.88
C TYR A 44 -3.81 -14.16 -15.82
N PRO A 45 -4.08 -15.19 -16.63
CA PRO A 45 -3.16 -15.63 -17.66
C PRO A 45 -3.25 -14.73 -18.89
N MET A 46 -2.22 -13.92 -19.13
CA MET A 46 -2.01 -13.23 -20.40
C MET A 46 -1.38 -14.19 -21.42
N TYR A 47 -2.22 -14.72 -22.31
CA TYR A 47 -1.82 -15.62 -23.40
C TYR A 47 -1.00 -14.91 -24.49
N SER A 48 -0.35 -15.71 -25.34
CA SER A 48 0.32 -15.26 -26.56
C SER A 48 -0.65 -14.46 -27.44
N GLY A 49 -0.18 -13.32 -27.96
CA GLY A 49 -0.98 -12.38 -28.77
C GLY A 49 -1.78 -11.35 -27.97
N ASN A 50 -1.94 -11.53 -26.65
CA ASN A 50 -2.61 -10.53 -25.80
C ASN A 50 -1.62 -9.43 -25.38
N GLU A 51 -1.83 -8.22 -25.90
CA GLU A 51 -1.07 -7.03 -25.49
C GLU A 51 -1.82 -6.19 -24.44
N THR A 52 -3.14 -6.15 -24.51
CA THR A 52 -3.99 -5.44 -23.55
C THR A 52 -5.18 -6.33 -23.22
N ILE A 53 -5.45 -6.47 -21.93
CA ILE A 53 -6.62 -7.16 -21.42
C ILE A 53 -7.37 -6.23 -20.48
N SER A 54 -8.68 -6.43 -20.45
CA SER A 54 -9.59 -5.73 -19.56
C SER A 54 -10.27 -6.77 -18.69
N ILE A 55 -10.19 -6.58 -17.38
CA ILE A 55 -10.74 -7.48 -16.36
C ILE A 55 -11.91 -6.76 -15.70
N ASP A 56 -13.12 -7.18 -16.02
CA ASP A 56 -14.34 -6.77 -15.33
C ASP A 56 -14.40 -7.44 -13.95
N LEU A 57 -14.19 -6.66 -12.89
CA LEU A 57 -14.15 -7.14 -11.52
C LEU A 57 -15.53 -7.58 -11.01
N THR A 58 -16.61 -7.19 -11.70
CA THR A 58 -17.99 -7.56 -11.36
C THR A 58 -18.48 -8.85 -12.03
N ASN A 59 -17.68 -9.40 -12.94
CA ASN A 59 -18.02 -10.59 -13.71
C ASN A 59 -17.22 -11.82 -13.26
N ALA A 60 -17.84 -12.68 -12.45
CA ALA A 60 -17.23 -13.92 -11.96
C ALA A 60 -16.65 -14.80 -13.08
N THR A 61 -17.36 -14.89 -14.21
CA THR A 61 -16.95 -15.73 -15.35
C THR A 61 -15.70 -15.17 -16.03
N ALA A 62 -15.60 -13.85 -16.20
CA ALA A 62 -14.40 -13.21 -16.76
C ALA A 62 -13.16 -13.42 -15.88
N LEU A 63 -13.38 -13.61 -14.57
CA LEU A 63 -12.34 -13.82 -13.56
C LEU A 63 -11.96 -15.30 -13.38
N GLY A 64 -12.69 -16.23 -14.00
CA GLY A 64 -12.55 -17.67 -13.71
C GLY A 64 -12.84 -18.01 -12.25
N ALA A 65 -13.63 -17.18 -11.56
CA ALA A 65 -13.91 -17.27 -10.14
C ALA A 65 -15.37 -17.74 -9.90
N PRO A 66 -15.66 -18.39 -8.76
CA PRO A 66 -17.02 -18.82 -8.43
C PRO A 66 -17.96 -17.63 -8.13
N THR A 67 -17.40 -16.47 -7.76
CA THR A 67 -18.13 -15.25 -7.43
C THR A 67 -17.41 -14.03 -7.99
N PRO A 68 -18.10 -12.92 -8.28
CA PRO A 68 -17.45 -11.65 -8.61
C PRO A 68 -16.48 -11.23 -7.51
N LEU A 69 -15.43 -10.50 -7.88
CA LEU A 69 -14.55 -9.85 -6.90
C LEU A 69 -15.15 -8.53 -6.40
N LEU A 70 -16.02 -7.90 -7.19
CA LEU A 70 -16.63 -6.61 -6.92
C LEU A 70 -18.15 -6.71 -7.04
N ASP A 71 -18.88 -6.17 -6.05
CA ASP A 71 -20.33 -6.00 -6.16
C ASP A 71 -20.63 -4.87 -7.18
N PRO A 72 -21.47 -5.11 -8.21
CA PRO A 72 -21.85 -4.08 -9.17
C PRO A 72 -22.41 -2.78 -8.55
N ASN A 73 -23.02 -2.89 -7.36
CA ASN A 73 -23.62 -1.76 -6.63
C ASN A 73 -22.65 -1.05 -5.66
N ASP A 74 -21.44 -1.59 -5.48
CA ASP A 74 -20.39 -1.02 -4.63
C ASP A 74 -19.07 -0.92 -5.42
N PRO A 75 -19.00 -0.06 -6.46
CA PRO A 75 -17.82 0.08 -7.31
C PRO A 75 -16.60 0.63 -6.53
N LEU A 76 -15.42 0.58 -7.14
CA LEU A 76 -14.20 1.09 -6.53
C LEU A 76 -14.22 2.62 -6.43
N ASN A 77 -13.82 3.15 -5.28
CA ASN A 77 -13.44 4.57 -5.21
C ASN A 77 -12.01 4.76 -5.72
N LEU A 78 -11.85 5.15 -7.00
CA LEU A 78 -10.53 5.31 -7.62
C LEU A 78 -9.63 6.35 -6.93
N SER A 79 -10.21 7.36 -6.27
CA SER A 79 -9.45 8.33 -5.45
C SER A 79 -8.92 7.74 -4.13
N LYS A 80 -9.27 6.49 -3.81
CA LYS A 80 -8.85 5.77 -2.60
C LYS A 80 -8.28 4.39 -2.93
N THR A 81 -8.03 4.10 -4.20
CA THR A 81 -7.66 2.75 -4.66
C THR A 81 -6.32 2.79 -5.37
N PHE A 82 -5.44 1.86 -5.03
CA PHE A 82 -4.25 1.58 -5.83
C PHE A 82 -4.20 0.11 -6.24
N VAL A 83 -3.48 -0.17 -7.33
CA VAL A 83 -3.21 -1.53 -7.83
C VAL A 83 -1.72 -1.83 -7.79
N TYR A 84 -1.39 -3.04 -7.36
CA TYR A 84 -0.05 -3.60 -7.41
C TYR A 84 -0.10 -4.96 -8.11
N THR A 85 0.87 -5.22 -8.98
CA THR A 85 0.96 -6.45 -9.76
C THR A 85 2.31 -7.12 -9.60
N THR A 86 2.27 -8.44 -9.51
CA THR A 86 3.43 -9.33 -9.66
C THR A 86 3.15 -10.28 -10.83
N SER A 87 4.18 -10.84 -11.44
CA SER A 87 4.02 -11.68 -12.61
C SER A 87 5.00 -12.83 -12.62
N SER A 88 4.64 -13.90 -13.30
CA SER A 88 5.52 -15.00 -13.66
C SER A 88 5.12 -15.54 -15.01
N GLU A 89 6.10 -15.94 -15.82
CA GLU A 89 5.82 -16.77 -16.98
C GLU A 89 5.47 -18.20 -16.50
N LEU A 90 4.38 -18.77 -17.01
CA LEU A 90 4.01 -20.16 -16.75
C LEU A 90 3.87 -20.86 -18.11
N GLY A 91 4.95 -21.49 -18.58
CA GLY A 91 4.99 -22.14 -19.90
C GLY A 91 6.35 -22.75 -20.26
N THR A 92 6.46 -23.33 -21.45
CA THR A 92 7.70 -23.93 -21.99
C THR A 92 8.48 -22.98 -22.92
N ALA A 93 8.06 -21.72 -23.04
CA ALA A 93 8.62 -20.82 -24.05
C ALA A 93 10.06 -20.43 -23.73
N SER A 94 10.85 -20.35 -24.80
CA SER A 94 12.27 -20.02 -24.83
C SER A 94 12.54 -18.51 -24.80
N GLY A 95 11.50 -17.69 -24.64
CA GLY A 95 11.55 -16.23 -24.69
C GLY A 95 11.64 -15.63 -23.30
N ASN A 96 12.76 -15.84 -22.59
CA ASN A 96 13.08 -15.10 -21.37
C ASN A 96 13.33 -13.62 -21.75
N ASP A 97 12.26 -12.89 -22.09
CA ASP A 97 12.26 -11.51 -22.59
C ASP A 97 11.44 -10.63 -21.64
N ARG A 98 12.03 -9.52 -21.25
CA ARG A 98 11.43 -8.55 -20.33
C ARG A 98 10.07 -8.03 -20.78
N LYS A 99 9.82 -7.91 -22.08
CA LYS A 99 8.52 -7.47 -22.61
C LYS A 99 7.35 -8.35 -22.12
N ASP A 100 7.63 -9.61 -21.79
CA ASP A 100 6.64 -10.55 -21.31
C ASP A 100 6.31 -10.32 -19.83
N PHE A 101 7.21 -9.71 -19.05
CA PHE A 101 7.09 -9.48 -17.61
C PHE A 101 6.85 -8.01 -17.20
N ASP A 102 7.19 -7.04 -18.05
CA ASP A 102 6.93 -5.62 -17.81
C ASP A 102 5.44 -5.32 -18.05
N ILE A 103 4.65 -5.56 -17.00
CA ILE A 103 3.21 -5.38 -16.99
C ILE A 103 2.87 -4.00 -16.46
N MET A 104 2.19 -3.22 -17.29
CA MET A 104 1.49 -2.02 -16.88
C MET A 104 0.10 -2.40 -16.34
N SER A 105 -0.28 -1.84 -15.19
CA SER A 105 -1.59 -2.03 -14.58
C SER A 105 -2.22 -0.68 -14.21
N MET A 106 -3.48 -0.49 -14.62
CA MET A 106 -4.26 0.73 -14.33
C MET A 106 -5.76 0.45 -14.40
N PHE A 107 -6.57 1.33 -13.82
CA PHE A 107 -8.04 1.27 -13.93
C PHE A 107 -8.51 1.94 -15.22
N ASP A 108 -9.42 1.30 -15.95
CA ASP A 108 -10.18 1.94 -17.05
C ASP A 108 -11.32 2.78 -16.46
N ASP A 109 -12.04 2.18 -15.52
CA ASP A 109 -13.16 2.76 -14.79
C ASP A 109 -13.21 2.19 -13.35
N ASP A 110 -14.31 2.43 -12.64
CA ASP A 110 -14.53 2.02 -11.25
C ASP A 110 -14.80 0.51 -11.06
N ARG A 111 -14.79 -0.27 -12.13
CA ARG A 111 -15.07 -1.71 -12.14
C ARG A 111 -14.07 -2.53 -12.94
N THR A 112 -13.20 -1.88 -13.71
CA THR A 112 -12.41 -2.53 -14.75
C THR A 112 -10.92 -2.29 -14.54
N LEU A 113 -10.16 -3.38 -14.40
CA LEU A 113 -8.69 -3.36 -14.36
C LEU A 113 -8.13 -3.63 -15.76
N LEU A 114 -7.28 -2.73 -16.25
CA LEU A 114 -6.47 -2.93 -17.45
C LEU A 114 -5.11 -3.49 -17.07
N LEU A 115 -4.71 -4.57 -17.74
CA LEU A 115 -3.34 -5.06 -17.73
C LEU A 115 -2.80 -5.02 -19.15
N SER A 116 -1.58 -4.52 -19.32
CA SER A 116 -0.99 -4.37 -20.64
C SER A 116 0.51 -4.64 -20.65
N ARG A 117 0.98 -5.25 -21.75
CA ARG A 117 2.36 -5.56 -22.07
C ARG A 117 2.64 -5.33 -23.55
N ILE A 118 3.89 -5.47 -23.97
CA ILE A 118 4.30 -5.30 -25.37
C ILE A 118 4.41 -6.65 -26.05
N GLY A 119 3.73 -6.83 -27.20
CA GLY A 119 3.96 -7.86 -28.20
C GLY A 119 4.50 -9.19 -27.68
N ALA A 120 3.61 -10.04 -27.16
CA ALA A 120 3.98 -11.37 -26.71
C ALA A 120 4.66 -12.15 -27.84
N ALA A 121 5.82 -12.76 -27.56
CA ALA A 121 6.37 -13.73 -28.48
C ALA A 121 5.35 -14.86 -28.72
N THR A 122 5.38 -15.47 -29.91
CA THR A 122 4.71 -16.76 -30.14
C THR A 122 5.09 -17.70 -29.00
N GLU A 123 4.11 -18.17 -28.22
CA GLU A 123 4.20 -19.20 -27.15
C GLU A 123 4.38 -18.73 -25.69
N ALA A 124 4.57 -17.43 -25.38
CA ALA A 124 4.72 -16.98 -23.99
C ALA A 124 3.37 -16.70 -23.28
N THR A 125 3.06 -17.48 -22.23
CA THR A 125 1.94 -17.21 -21.31
C THR A 125 2.48 -16.63 -20.00
N ASN A 126 2.21 -15.35 -19.76
CA ASN A 126 2.51 -14.72 -18.47
C ASN A 126 1.27 -14.80 -17.58
N THR A 127 1.42 -15.26 -16.35
CA THR A 127 0.38 -15.15 -15.34
C THR A 127 0.69 -13.96 -14.44
N ILE A 128 -0.29 -13.09 -14.31
CA ILE A 128 -0.21 -11.87 -13.50
C ILE A 128 -1.02 -12.10 -12.25
N CYS A 129 -0.44 -11.84 -11.08
CA CYS A 129 -1.17 -11.72 -9.83
C CYS A 129 -1.35 -10.23 -9.50
N TYR A 130 -2.60 -9.79 -9.41
CA TYR A 130 -2.96 -8.42 -9.07
C TYR A 130 -3.56 -8.35 -7.66
N GLN A 131 -3.26 -7.24 -6.98
CA GLN A 131 -3.83 -6.86 -5.70
C GLN A 131 -4.34 -5.42 -5.82
N ILE A 132 -5.65 -5.23 -5.63
CA ILE A 132 -6.31 -3.93 -5.63
C ILE A 132 -6.65 -3.60 -4.18
N VAL A 133 -6.08 -2.51 -3.66
CA VAL A 133 -6.28 -2.08 -2.28
C VAL A 133 -7.12 -0.81 -2.31
N GLU A 134 -8.32 -0.87 -1.72
CA GLU A 134 -9.21 0.28 -1.57
C GLU A 134 -9.28 0.69 -0.10
N PHE A 135 -8.98 1.96 0.17
CA PHE A 135 -9.13 2.57 1.49
C PHE A 135 -10.56 3.10 1.68
N GLN A 136 -11.08 2.95 2.90
CA GLN A 136 -12.34 3.55 3.32
C GLN A 136 -12.18 5.06 3.56
N SER A 137 -11.04 5.48 4.13
CA SER A 137 -10.81 6.82 4.69
C SER A 137 -9.33 7.06 4.96
N GLY A 138 -8.95 8.32 5.26
CA GLY A 138 -7.60 8.69 5.68
C GLY A 138 -6.52 8.63 4.59
N VAL A 139 -6.92 8.28 3.36
CA VAL A 139 -6.02 8.12 2.21
C VAL A 139 -6.64 8.73 0.96
N ASN A 140 -5.79 9.39 0.18
CA ASN A 140 -6.07 9.84 -1.17
C ASN A 140 -5.03 9.25 -2.14
N VAL A 141 -5.49 8.73 -3.27
CA VAL A 141 -4.66 8.16 -4.33
C VAL A 141 -4.77 9.02 -5.57
N THR A 142 -3.61 9.50 -6.05
CA THR A 142 -3.50 10.21 -7.33
C THR A 142 -2.77 9.34 -8.33
N ALA A 143 -3.48 8.84 -9.33
CA ALA A 143 -2.92 7.99 -10.37
C ALA A 143 -2.89 8.71 -11.73
N ALA A 144 -1.83 8.50 -12.50
CA ALA A 144 -1.80 8.87 -13.92
C ALA A 144 -0.79 8.05 -14.70
N MET A 145 -0.89 8.12 -16.03
CA MET A 145 0.05 7.51 -16.96
C MET A 145 0.93 8.59 -17.61
N THR A 146 2.19 8.25 -17.88
CA THR A 146 3.07 9.10 -18.67
C THR A 146 4.00 8.29 -19.58
N PRO A 147 4.09 8.61 -20.87
CA PRO A 147 5.06 7.98 -21.76
C PRO A 147 6.44 8.63 -21.60
N MET A 148 7.50 7.87 -21.72
CA MET A 148 8.88 8.35 -21.78
C MET A 148 9.52 7.86 -23.07
N SER A 149 10.09 8.77 -23.86
CA SER A 149 10.75 8.38 -25.12
C SER A 149 12.03 7.58 -24.88
N ASP A 150 12.52 6.95 -25.94
CA ASP A 150 13.83 6.29 -26.02
C ASP A 150 15.02 7.22 -25.74
N GLN A 151 14.87 8.54 -25.94
CA GLN A 151 15.89 9.54 -25.66
C GLN A 151 15.73 10.24 -24.31
N THR A 152 14.67 9.92 -23.56
CA THR A 152 14.40 10.53 -22.25
C THR A 152 14.74 9.55 -21.14
N TYR A 153 15.62 9.97 -20.25
CA TYR A 153 16.12 9.13 -19.15
C TYR A 153 15.63 9.61 -17.78
N VAL A 154 15.24 10.86 -17.71
CA VAL A 154 14.74 11.49 -16.49
C VAL A 154 13.52 12.29 -16.90
N LYS A 155 12.37 11.97 -16.30
CA LYS A 155 11.14 12.73 -16.52
C LYS A 155 10.67 13.31 -15.19
N THR A 156 10.59 14.62 -15.14
CA THR A 156 9.98 15.35 -14.03
C THR A 156 8.50 15.53 -14.31
N ILE A 157 7.66 15.19 -13.34
CA ILE A 157 6.20 15.26 -13.44
C ILE A 157 5.70 16.19 -12.35
N THR A 158 4.90 17.17 -12.73
CA THR A 158 4.16 18.02 -11.79
C THR A 158 2.85 17.32 -11.44
N LEU A 159 2.65 17.08 -10.15
CA LEU A 159 1.45 16.50 -9.58
C LEU A 159 0.34 17.57 -9.47
N PRO A 160 -0.94 17.16 -9.47
CA PRO A 160 -2.06 18.11 -9.44
C PRO A 160 -2.20 18.88 -8.13
N GLN A 161 -1.49 18.45 -7.07
CA GLN A 161 -1.46 19.11 -5.77
C GLN A 161 -0.11 18.88 -5.09
N ARG A 162 0.13 19.62 -3.99
CA ARG A 162 1.27 19.36 -3.11
C ARG A 162 0.95 18.20 -2.16
N PHE A 163 1.96 17.39 -1.92
CA PHE A 163 1.93 16.23 -1.03
C PHE A 163 2.94 16.41 0.08
N TYR A 164 2.58 16.00 1.30
CA TYR A 164 3.52 15.91 2.40
C TYR A 164 4.36 14.65 2.23
N VAL A 165 5.66 14.79 1.98
CA VAL A 165 6.51 13.64 1.62
C VAL A 165 6.67 12.64 2.78
N ASN A 166 6.51 13.09 4.02
CA ASN A 166 6.44 12.22 5.19
C ASN A 166 5.08 11.55 5.40
N LYS A 167 4.15 11.69 4.47
CA LYS A 167 2.80 11.07 4.49
C LYS A 167 2.46 10.43 3.14
N THR A 168 3.44 10.20 2.27
CA THR A 168 3.15 9.80 0.89
C THR A 168 4.09 8.71 0.41
N ILE A 169 3.54 7.69 -0.25
CA ILE A 169 4.27 6.59 -0.88
C ILE A 169 3.88 6.56 -2.37
N PRO A 170 4.84 6.69 -3.31
CA PRO A 170 4.57 6.47 -4.71
C PRO A 170 4.69 4.98 -5.06
N PHE A 171 3.78 4.52 -5.90
CA PHE A 171 3.87 3.24 -6.60
C PHE A 171 4.11 3.48 -8.09
N LEU A 172 4.91 2.61 -8.69
CA LEU A 172 5.26 2.64 -10.10
C LEU A 172 5.09 1.25 -10.70
N ASN A 173 4.41 1.18 -11.84
CA ASN A 173 4.45 0.04 -12.74
C ASN A 173 4.65 0.56 -14.17
N TYR A 174 5.09 -0.30 -15.08
CA TYR A 174 5.43 0.13 -16.43
C TYR A 174 5.39 -1.02 -17.42
N ARG A 175 5.23 -0.65 -18.69
CA ARG A 175 5.51 -1.51 -19.84
C ARG A 175 6.61 -0.90 -20.69
N SER A 176 7.62 -1.70 -21.04
CA SER A 176 8.75 -1.27 -21.86
C SER A 176 8.61 -1.76 -23.30
N PHE A 177 8.70 -0.85 -24.28
CA PHE A 177 8.65 -1.16 -25.72
C PHE A 177 9.95 -1.78 -26.25
N THR A 178 10.66 -2.50 -25.38
CA THR A 178 11.84 -3.30 -25.72
C THR A 178 11.42 -4.59 -26.41
N GLN A 179 12.01 -4.88 -27.57
CA GLN A 179 12.02 -6.24 -28.11
C GLN A 179 13.46 -6.75 -28.06
N ARG A 180 13.69 -7.93 -27.48
CA ARG A 180 15.02 -8.57 -27.51
C ARG A 180 15.38 -8.93 -28.96
N THR A 181 16.07 -8.02 -29.64
CA THR A 181 16.61 -8.25 -31.00
C THR A 181 18.13 -8.19 -30.97
N GLY A 182 18.77 -9.26 -30.49
CA GLY A 182 20.22 -9.47 -30.57
C GLY A 182 20.93 -9.70 -29.23
N PRO A 183 22.17 -10.25 -29.25
CA PRO A 183 22.87 -10.77 -28.07
C PRO A 183 23.48 -9.72 -27.11
N ASN A 184 23.36 -8.42 -27.40
CA ASN A 184 24.02 -7.33 -26.64
C ASN A 184 23.06 -6.21 -26.19
N LYS A 185 21.77 -6.49 -25.94
CA LYS A 185 20.78 -5.41 -25.70
C LYS A 185 20.51 -5.13 -24.23
N TYR A 186 20.42 -3.83 -23.94
CA TYR A 186 20.35 -3.21 -22.62
C TYR A 186 18.91 -3.08 -22.09
N ASP A 187 18.15 -4.16 -22.05
CA ASP A 187 16.75 -4.14 -21.60
C ASP A 187 16.59 -3.66 -20.14
N GLN A 188 17.61 -3.87 -19.29
CA GLN A 188 17.71 -3.32 -17.93
C GLN A 188 17.57 -1.80 -17.89
N ALA A 189 17.90 -1.11 -18.98
CA ALA A 189 17.91 0.35 -19.03
C ALA A 189 16.51 0.94 -18.88
N ASN A 190 15.48 0.10 -19.02
CA ASN A 190 14.08 0.47 -18.86
C ASN A 190 13.52 0.16 -17.47
N ILE A 191 14.32 -0.42 -16.56
CA ILE A 191 13.98 -0.36 -15.13
C ILE A 191 14.04 1.10 -14.70
N ALA A 192 12.97 1.53 -14.08
CA ALA A 192 12.88 2.88 -13.55
C ALA A 192 12.62 2.89 -12.05
N LEU A 193 13.20 3.91 -11.43
CA LEU A 193 12.81 4.35 -10.10
C LEU A 193 11.90 5.57 -10.17
N ILE A 194 11.13 5.76 -9.11
CA ILE A 194 10.36 6.97 -8.83
C ILE A 194 10.88 7.59 -7.53
N LYS A 195 11.06 8.91 -7.50
CA LYS A 195 11.50 9.66 -6.32
C LYS A 195 10.81 11.02 -6.21
N PHE A 196 10.71 11.55 -4.99
CA PHE A 196 10.34 12.94 -4.76
C PHE A 196 11.51 13.87 -5.09
N ILE A 197 11.20 15.03 -5.67
CA ILE A 197 12.20 16.09 -5.93
C ILE A 197 11.64 17.44 -5.48
N ASN A 198 12.50 18.47 -5.39
CA ASN A 198 12.12 19.84 -5.03
C ASN A 198 11.32 19.94 -3.72
N VAL A 199 11.64 19.08 -2.75
CA VAL A 199 10.97 19.06 -1.45
C VAL A 199 11.29 20.36 -0.71
N THR A 200 10.25 21.12 -0.39
CA THR A 200 10.32 22.37 0.37
C THR A 200 9.28 22.31 1.48
N ASP A 201 9.68 22.60 2.72
CA ASP A 201 8.82 22.49 3.91
C ASP A 201 8.15 21.12 4.03
N ASN A 202 8.92 20.06 3.77
CA ASN A 202 8.43 18.68 3.81
C ASN A 202 7.24 18.40 2.87
N GLN A 203 7.10 19.21 1.82
CA GLN A 203 6.10 19.03 0.77
C GLN A 203 6.71 19.07 -0.62
N THR A 204 6.08 18.39 -1.57
CA THR A 204 6.40 18.49 -3.00
C THR A 204 5.17 18.34 -3.87
N ASP A 205 5.16 19.03 -5.01
CA ASP A 205 4.26 18.78 -6.14
C ASP A 205 5.00 18.05 -7.27
N LYS A 206 6.20 17.52 -7.05
CA LYS A 206 7.03 16.94 -8.10
C LYS A 206 7.58 15.57 -7.76
N ILE A 207 7.36 14.66 -8.69
CA ILE A 207 8.06 13.37 -8.75
C ILE A 207 8.98 13.34 -9.95
N GLN A 208 9.99 12.49 -9.88
CA GLN A 208 10.89 12.20 -10.97
C GLN A 208 10.96 10.70 -11.21
N ILE A 209 10.76 10.30 -12.46
CA ILE A 209 10.99 8.93 -12.92
C ILE A 209 12.34 8.89 -13.62
N CYS A 210 13.22 7.96 -13.23
CA CYS A 210 14.59 7.85 -13.73
C CYS A 210 14.86 6.44 -14.30
N LYS A 211 15.33 6.40 -15.55
CA LYS A 211 15.89 5.24 -16.29
C LYS A 211 17.41 5.38 -16.43
N ASP A 212 18.08 4.36 -16.97
CA ASP A 212 19.52 4.43 -17.28
C ASP A 212 19.82 5.48 -18.37
N ALA A 213 20.60 6.50 -18.04
CA ALA A 213 20.93 7.62 -18.92
C ALA A 213 21.79 7.27 -20.13
N ILE A 214 22.53 6.16 -20.08
CA ILE A 214 23.52 5.85 -21.11
C ILE A 214 22.91 4.94 -22.19
N ARG A 215 21.89 4.16 -21.84
CA ARG A 215 21.51 2.96 -22.61
C ARG A 215 20.01 2.72 -22.74
N ALA A 216 19.15 3.57 -22.16
CA ALA A 216 17.74 3.44 -22.50
C ALA A 216 17.57 3.79 -23.98
N SER A 217 16.96 2.87 -24.73
CA SER A 217 16.83 2.99 -26.19
C SER A 217 15.41 2.69 -26.63
N HIS A 218 14.47 2.64 -25.69
CA HIS A 218 13.09 2.25 -25.94
C HIS A 218 12.13 3.17 -25.22
N ASN A 219 10.98 3.35 -25.86
CA ASN A 219 9.84 4.02 -25.23
C ASN A 219 9.36 3.17 -24.04
N THR A 220 8.87 3.83 -23.01
CA THR A 220 8.33 3.16 -21.82
C THR A 220 7.12 3.93 -21.35
N ASP A 221 6.00 3.24 -21.15
CA ASP A 221 4.84 3.83 -20.50
C ASP A 221 4.91 3.53 -19.01
N PHE A 222 4.78 4.58 -18.21
CA PHE A 222 4.77 4.49 -16.76
C PHE A 222 3.38 4.83 -16.24
N VAL A 223 2.86 3.99 -15.35
CA VAL A 223 1.73 4.35 -14.50
C VAL A 223 2.27 4.58 -13.10
N TYR A 224 2.04 5.79 -12.59
CA TYR A 224 2.38 6.13 -11.22
C TYR A 224 1.11 6.32 -10.39
N GLN A 225 1.15 5.90 -9.14
CA GLN A 225 0.07 6.05 -8.17
C GLN A 225 0.66 6.63 -6.89
N VAL A 226 0.30 7.87 -6.55
CA VAL A 226 0.77 8.57 -5.36
C VAL A 226 -0.26 8.35 -4.26
N VAL A 227 0.06 7.50 -3.29
CA VAL A 227 -0.79 7.21 -2.13
C VAL A 227 -0.41 8.15 -1.01
N SER A 228 -1.31 9.07 -0.66
CA SER A 228 -1.12 10.07 0.40
C SER A 228 -2.04 9.78 1.57
N PHE A 229 -1.47 9.65 2.76
CA PHE A 229 -2.22 9.64 4.00
C PHE A 229 -2.64 11.07 4.38
N ASP A 230 -3.64 11.19 5.26
CA ASP A 230 -4.09 12.46 5.81
C ASP A 230 -2.90 13.23 6.43
N PRO A 231 -2.62 14.48 6.00
CA PRO A 231 -1.50 15.25 6.52
C PRO A 231 -1.60 15.55 8.02
N ASP A 232 -2.82 15.61 8.56
CA ASP A 232 -3.08 15.95 9.95
C ASP A 232 -3.07 14.71 10.87
N ASP A 233 -2.87 13.50 10.32
CA ASP A 233 -2.85 12.26 11.09
C ASP A 233 -1.48 11.98 11.71
N GLU A 234 -1.36 12.05 13.04
CA GLU A 234 -0.14 11.77 13.79
C GLU A 234 0.28 10.29 13.77
N ASP A 235 -0.63 9.38 13.42
CA ASP A 235 -0.39 7.94 13.48
C ASP A 235 0.33 7.39 12.24
N VAL A 236 0.62 8.19 11.22
CA VAL A 236 1.42 7.77 10.05
C VAL A 236 2.69 8.57 9.95
N ASN A 237 3.82 7.92 9.65
CA ASN A 237 5.02 8.62 9.22
C ASN A 237 5.71 7.85 8.11
N VAL A 238 6.12 8.55 7.06
CA VAL A 238 6.89 8.00 5.95
C VAL A 238 8.29 8.59 5.98
N GLN A 239 9.29 7.72 6.00
CA GLN A 239 10.68 8.08 5.72
C GLN A 239 11.00 7.71 4.28
N PHE A 240 11.81 8.50 3.59
CA PHE A 240 12.22 8.20 2.22
C PHE A 240 13.67 8.57 1.99
N GLY A 241 14.30 7.93 1.00
CA GLY A 241 15.68 8.22 0.65
C GLY A 241 16.07 7.66 -0.71
N LEU A 242 17.32 7.95 -1.09
CA LEU A 242 17.89 7.58 -2.37
C LEU A 242 19.34 7.13 -2.17
N GLU A 243 19.61 5.87 -2.47
CA GLU A 243 20.98 5.36 -2.58
C GLU A 243 21.42 5.47 -4.05
N THR A 244 22.54 6.13 -4.34
CA THR A 244 22.99 6.37 -5.73
C THR A 244 24.30 5.69 -6.07
N GLY A 245 24.42 5.17 -7.28
CA GLY A 245 25.68 4.70 -7.84
C GLY A 245 26.28 3.50 -7.09
N THR A 246 25.46 2.73 -6.39
CA THR A 246 25.94 1.67 -5.50
C THR A 246 26.50 0.52 -6.35
N THR A 247 27.78 0.20 -6.18
CA THR A 247 28.46 -0.92 -6.88
C THR A 247 28.65 -2.14 -5.98
N ALA A 248 28.34 -2.04 -4.69
CA ALA A 248 28.40 -3.13 -3.74
C ALA A 248 27.31 -4.19 -4.03
N THR A 249 27.51 -5.41 -3.53
CA THR A 249 26.46 -6.45 -3.49
C THR A 249 25.38 -6.12 -2.47
N GLN A 250 25.69 -5.26 -1.50
CA GLN A 250 24.78 -4.86 -0.44
C GLN A 250 24.98 -3.37 -0.13
N VAL A 251 23.88 -2.64 0.03
CA VAL A 251 23.86 -1.28 0.56
C VAL A 251 22.84 -1.18 1.68
N ASN A 252 23.13 -0.39 2.70
CA ASN A 252 22.24 -0.14 3.83
C ASN A 252 21.82 1.32 3.82
N ALA A 253 20.53 1.56 3.90
CA ALA A 253 19.96 2.87 4.21
C ALA A 253 19.63 2.92 5.70
N THR A 254 20.19 3.90 6.41
CA THR A 254 19.86 4.12 7.82
C THR A 254 18.54 4.85 7.92
N VAL A 255 17.68 4.37 8.83
CA VAL A 255 16.36 4.97 9.10
C VAL A 255 16.27 5.38 10.56
N SER A 256 15.37 6.31 10.84
CA SER A 256 14.96 6.60 12.23
C SER A 256 14.36 5.34 12.81
N ASN A 257 14.69 5.05 14.08
CA ASN A 257 14.29 3.82 14.75
C ASN A 257 12.76 3.71 14.82
N VAL A 258 12.17 2.68 14.19
CA VAL A 258 10.71 2.50 14.12
C VAL A 258 10.29 1.05 14.38
N PRO A 259 9.10 0.79 14.97
CA PRO A 259 8.66 -0.58 15.24
C PRO A 259 8.51 -1.41 13.96
N LYS A 260 9.12 -2.61 13.90
CA LYS A 260 9.01 -3.47 12.71
C LYS A 260 7.59 -3.92 12.44
N ASP A 261 6.84 -4.26 13.50
CA ASP A 261 5.54 -4.92 13.38
C ASP A 261 4.44 -3.97 12.87
N ASN A 262 4.70 -2.66 12.84
CA ASN A 262 3.77 -1.67 12.32
C ASN A 262 4.37 -0.83 11.20
N SER A 263 5.41 -1.32 10.54
CA SER A 263 6.05 -0.61 9.43
C SER A 263 6.13 -1.51 8.22
N PHE A 264 6.06 -0.94 7.02
CA PHE A 264 6.39 -1.61 5.77
C PHE A 264 7.17 -0.66 4.86
N PHE A 265 7.94 -1.20 3.93
CA PHE A 265 8.64 -0.36 2.95
C PHE A 265 8.48 -0.89 1.53
N VAL A 266 8.49 0.05 0.59
CA VAL A 266 8.56 -0.19 -0.84
C VAL A 266 9.79 0.52 -1.39
N PHE A 267 10.32 0.01 -2.50
CA PHE A 267 11.44 0.65 -3.16
C PHE A 267 11.43 0.35 -4.65
N TYR A 268 12.10 1.22 -5.39
CA TYR A 268 12.27 1.11 -6.83
C TYR A 268 13.73 1.32 -7.18
N THR A 269 14.19 0.59 -8.19
CA THR A 269 15.59 0.62 -8.61
C THR A 269 15.72 1.23 -9.98
N SER A 270 16.92 1.67 -10.33
CA SER A 270 17.35 1.93 -11.71
C SER A 270 18.79 1.46 -11.80
N ALA A 271 19.16 0.75 -12.86
CA ALA A 271 20.52 0.22 -13.02
C ALA A 271 21.29 0.98 -14.10
N SER A 272 22.62 1.11 -13.93
CA SER A 272 23.49 1.71 -14.95
C SER A 272 24.96 1.30 -14.74
N PRO A 273 25.62 0.64 -15.71
CA PRO A 273 25.06 -0.28 -16.70
C PRO A 273 24.79 -1.67 -16.10
N ALA A 274 23.92 -2.50 -16.70
CA ALA A 274 23.78 -3.91 -16.27
C ALA A 274 23.91 -4.95 -17.40
N ASP A 275 24.21 -4.54 -18.64
CA ASP A 275 24.49 -5.41 -19.81
C ASP A 275 23.54 -6.62 -20.04
N GLY A 276 22.27 -6.53 -19.64
CA GLY A 276 21.28 -7.59 -19.81
C GLY A 276 21.41 -8.75 -18.82
N TYR A 277 22.08 -8.56 -17.68
CA TYR A 277 22.20 -9.58 -16.63
C TYR A 277 21.40 -9.20 -15.39
N GLU A 278 20.47 -10.06 -15.01
CA GLU A 278 19.53 -9.83 -13.91
C GLU A 278 20.22 -9.65 -12.56
N ASP A 279 21.29 -10.39 -12.34
CA ASP A 279 22.09 -10.42 -11.11
C ASP A 279 22.71 -9.06 -10.74
N ARG A 280 22.82 -8.15 -11.72
CA ARG A 280 23.38 -6.81 -11.57
C ARG A 280 22.35 -5.77 -11.15
N TYR A 281 21.05 -6.02 -11.37
CA TYR A 281 19.98 -5.03 -11.12
C TYR A 281 18.79 -5.53 -10.29
N ALA A 282 18.56 -6.84 -10.24
CA ALA A 282 17.53 -7.44 -9.40
C ALA A 282 17.98 -7.35 -7.94
N ILE A 283 17.24 -6.56 -7.17
CA ILE A 283 17.57 -6.22 -5.80
C ILE A 283 16.43 -6.68 -4.92
N ASP A 284 16.75 -7.49 -3.92
CA ASP A 284 15.86 -7.77 -2.80
C ASP A 284 16.12 -6.77 -1.67
N GLY A 285 15.05 -6.25 -1.07
CA GLY A 285 15.11 -5.38 0.10
C GLY A 285 14.64 -6.14 1.33
N TYR A 286 15.34 -5.97 2.46
CA TYR A 286 14.92 -6.52 3.75
C TYR A 286 15.33 -5.60 4.91
N ILE A 287 14.73 -5.80 6.07
CA ILE A 287 14.99 -4.98 7.27
C ILE A 287 16.07 -5.59 8.15
N ILE A 288 16.80 -4.72 8.86
CA ILE A 288 17.66 -5.08 9.99
C ILE A 288 17.07 -4.42 11.24
N THR A 289 16.91 -5.20 12.31
CA THR A 289 16.34 -4.72 13.56
C THR A 289 17.35 -4.65 14.69
N ASP A 290 17.12 -3.74 15.64
CA ASP A 290 17.81 -3.74 16.93
C ASP A 290 17.30 -4.87 17.85
N ALA A 291 17.86 -4.94 19.06
CA ALA A 291 17.46 -5.93 20.07
C ALA A 291 16.02 -5.75 20.59
N ASN A 292 15.41 -4.59 20.36
CA ASN A 292 14.03 -4.28 20.76
C ASN A 292 13.03 -4.55 19.62
N GLY A 293 13.48 -5.07 18.48
CA GLY A 293 12.63 -5.35 17.32
C GLY A 293 12.27 -4.11 16.50
N ASN A 294 12.98 -2.98 16.68
CA ASN A 294 12.80 -1.80 15.85
C ASN A 294 13.71 -1.86 14.62
N ILE A 295 13.24 -1.37 13.47
CA ILE A 295 14.00 -1.25 12.24
C ILE A 295 15.04 -0.14 12.41
N VAL A 296 16.31 -0.48 12.18
CA VAL A 296 17.43 0.47 12.20
C VAL A 296 18.05 0.69 10.82
N ASN A 297 17.94 -0.30 9.93
CA ASN A 297 18.39 -0.17 8.54
C ASN A 297 17.46 -0.90 7.59
N LEU A 298 17.33 -0.35 6.39
CA LEU A 298 16.87 -1.07 5.21
C LEU A 298 18.10 -1.57 4.47
N THR A 299 18.16 -2.86 4.18
CA THR A 299 19.22 -3.47 3.42
C THR A 299 18.72 -3.82 2.02
N PHE A 300 19.47 -3.40 1.01
CA PHE A 300 19.22 -3.72 -0.38
C PHE A 300 20.37 -4.59 -0.89
N ARG A 301 20.04 -5.77 -1.39
CA ARG A 301 21.02 -6.77 -1.81
C ARG A 301 20.77 -7.25 -3.23
N ARG A 302 21.86 -7.46 -3.94
CA ARG A 302 21.94 -8.19 -5.21
C ARG A 302 23.11 -9.16 -5.17
N ASN A 303 23.18 -10.05 -6.15
CA ASN A 303 24.15 -11.13 -6.12
C ASN A 303 25.48 -10.81 -6.82
N THR A 304 25.60 -9.64 -7.46
CA THR A 304 26.81 -9.21 -8.17
C THR A 304 27.24 -7.78 -7.78
N SER A 305 28.55 -7.54 -7.78
CA SER A 305 29.16 -6.21 -7.54
C SER A 305 29.78 -5.63 -8.82
N GLY A 306 30.14 -4.34 -8.80
CA GLY A 306 30.84 -3.65 -9.88
C GLY A 306 29.96 -2.87 -10.84
N TYR A 307 28.64 -2.97 -10.72
CA TYR A 307 27.67 -2.27 -11.59
C TYR A 307 26.87 -1.26 -10.76
N ALA A 308 26.66 -0.03 -11.23
CA ALA A 308 25.95 0.93 -10.40
C ALA A 308 24.43 0.67 -10.42
N ALA A 309 23.81 0.75 -9.25
CA ALA A 309 22.36 0.79 -9.09
C ALA A 309 21.97 1.96 -8.19
N ASN A 310 20.88 2.62 -8.55
CA ASN A 310 20.20 3.59 -7.70
C ASN A 310 18.96 2.93 -7.11
N ILE A 311 18.65 3.25 -5.85
CA ILE A 311 17.53 2.70 -5.11
C ILE A 311 16.79 3.86 -4.44
N SER A 312 15.55 4.10 -4.84
CA SER A 312 14.64 5.01 -4.13
C SER A 312 13.74 4.21 -3.21
N TRP A 313 13.73 4.53 -1.93
CA TRP A 313 13.01 3.76 -0.90
C TRP A 313 12.06 4.63 -0.09
N PHE A 314 10.98 4.02 0.39
CA PHE A 314 9.91 4.64 1.17
C PHE A 314 9.50 3.67 2.29
N LEU A 315 9.73 4.03 3.55
CA LEU A 315 9.37 3.27 4.75
C LEU A 315 8.23 3.98 5.46
N ALA A 316 7.06 3.35 5.47
CA ALA A 316 5.90 3.82 6.21
C ALA A 316 5.83 3.12 7.56
N THR A 317 5.57 3.90 8.60
CA THR A 317 5.38 3.46 9.98
C THR A 317 4.05 3.96 10.48
N PHE A 318 3.35 3.08 11.17
CA PHE A 318 2.02 3.31 11.72
C PHE A 318 2.07 3.18 13.24
N ASN A 319 1.62 4.20 13.96
CA ASN A 319 1.51 4.13 15.42
C ASN A 319 0.24 3.37 15.86
N ASN A 320 -0.66 3.06 14.93
CA ASN A 320 -1.87 2.31 15.19
C ASN A 320 -1.66 0.78 15.00
N LYS A 321 -2.77 0.02 15.03
CA LYS A 321 -2.82 -1.45 14.98
C LYS A 321 -2.57 -2.06 13.59
N VAL A 322 -1.87 -1.38 12.68
CA VAL A 322 -1.36 -2.05 11.45
C VAL A 322 -0.40 -3.16 11.87
N MET A 323 -0.55 -4.32 11.27
CA MET A 323 0.33 -5.46 11.48
C MET A 323 1.12 -5.73 10.21
N THR A 324 2.44 -5.85 10.34
CA THR A 324 3.33 -6.22 9.26
C THR A 324 4.15 -7.44 9.64
N GLN A 325 4.10 -8.46 8.79
CA GLN A 325 4.97 -9.61 8.87
C GLN A 325 6.01 -9.55 7.75
N TYR A 326 7.23 -9.93 8.08
CA TYR A 326 8.37 -9.95 7.16
C TYR A 326 8.90 -11.36 7.03
N GLY A 327 9.45 -11.66 5.88
CA GLY A 327 10.31 -12.80 5.76
C GLY A 327 11.10 -12.79 4.47
N ARG A 328 11.97 -13.79 4.39
CA ARG A 328 12.93 -13.91 3.31
C ARG A 328 13.35 -15.34 3.16
N PHE A 329 13.35 -15.83 1.92
CA PHE A 329 13.81 -17.18 1.61
C PHE A 329 14.63 -17.19 0.33
N SER A 330 15.57 -18.12 0.26
CA SER A 330 16.36 -18.37 -0.94
C SER A 330 15.91 -19.68 -1.57
N THR A 331 15.89 -19.71 -2.89
CA THR A 331 15.46 -20.85 -3.67
C THR A 331 16.64 -21.52 -4.37
N THR A 332 16.50 -22.82 -4.64
CA THR A 332 17.41 -23.51 -5.56
C THR A 332 16.89 -23.37 -6.99
N SER A 333 17.69 -23.76 -7.99
CA SER A 333 17.29 -23.62 -9.40
C SER A 333 16.01 -24.38 -9.77
N GLN A 334 15.64 -25.43 -9.05
CA GLN A 334 14.44 -26.23 -9.35
C GLN A 334 13.19 -25.79 -8.57
N THR A 335 13.33 -24.88 -7.59
CA THR A 335 12.19 -24.42 -6.81
C THR A 335 11.36 -23.44 -7.66
N SER A 336 10.16 -23.85 -8.05
CA SER A 336 9.17 -23.02 -8.75
C SER A 336 8.02 -22.57 -7.85
N THR A 337 7.88 -23.19 -6.68
CA THR A 337 6.87 -22.85 -5.69
C THR A 337 7.48 -22.77 -4.30
N ALA A 338 7.00 -21.83 -3.50
CA ALA A 338 7.28 -21.74 -2.07
C ALA A 338 6.02 -21.28 -1.35
N THR A 339 5.83 -21.72 -0.12
CA THR A 339 4.74 -21.27 0.74
C THR A 339 5.33 -20.83 2.06
N VAL A 340 4.90 -19.67 2.54
CA VAL A 340 5.27 -19.17 3.85
C VAL A 340 4.03 -19.07 4.72
N THR A 341 4.15 -19.54 5.96
CA THR A 341 3.09 -19.47 6.96
C THR A 341 3.14 -18.11 7.67
N LEU A 342 1.98 -17.48 7.78
CA LEU A 342 1.75 -16.23 8.49
C LEU A 342 1.39 -16.52 9.94
N VAL A 343 2.09 -15.87 10.87
CA VAL A 343 1.88 -16.01 12.30
C VAL A 343 1.99 -14.63 12.96
N PRO A 344 0.89 -14.10 13.54
CA PRO A 344 -0.45 -14.66 13.58
C PRO A 344 -1.12 -14.73 12.18
N PRO A 345 -2.24 -15.45 12.02
CA PRO A 345 -3.02 -15.41 10.78
C PRO A 345 -3.48 -13.97 10.47
N LEU A 346 -3.50 -13.60 9.19
CA LEU A 346 -3.90 -12.26 8.72
C LEU A 346 -5.22 -12.30 7.93
N SER A 347 -6.04 -11.26 7.97
CA SER A 347 -7.28 -11.20 7.18
C SER A 347 -6.97 -11.12 5.68
N THR A 348 -7.54 -12.02 4.88
CA THR A 348 -7.43 -11.93 3.43
C THR A 348 -8.16 -10.72 2.86
N ASN A 349 -9.11 -10.07 3.53
CA ASN A 349 -9.80 -8.91 2.93
C ASN A 349 -9.14 -7.58 3.26
N ARG A 350 -8.13 -7.55 4.14
CA ARG A 350 -7.44 -6.33 4.58
C ARG A 350 -5.92 -6.39 4.51
N THR A 351 -5.37 -7.52 4.10
CA THR A 351 -3.93 -7.70 3.94
C THR A 351 -3.51 -7.38 2.50
N PHE A 352 -2.33 -6.87 2.25
CA PHE A 352 -1.71 -7.02 0.92
C PHE A 352 -0.26 -7.45 1.08
N ALA A 353 0.26 -8.12 0.04
CA ALA A 353 1.63 -8.59 0.03
C ALA A 353 2.50 -7.72 -0.88
N TRP A 354 3.69 -7.37 -0.41
CA TRP A 354 4.74 -6.76 -1.22
C TRP A 354 5.93 -7.72 -1.31
N ILE A 355 6.56 -7.79 -2.48
CA ILE A 355 7.76 -8.61 -2.67
C ILE A 355 8.86 -7.84 -3.38
N SER A 356 10.08 -8.28 -3.17
CA SER A 356 11.24 -7.91 -3.96
C SER A 356 12.15 -9.12 -4.12
N THR A 357 12.91 -9.16 -5.20
CA THR A 357 13.68 -10.35 -5.57
C THR A 357 15.09 -9.97 -6.02
N SER A 358 16.04 -10.82 -5.69
CA SER A 358 17.38 -10.80 -6.28
C SER A 358 17.64 -12.08 -7.06
N GLY A 359 18.23 -11.90 -8.24
CA GLY A 359 18.46 -12.96 -9.21
C GLY A 359 19.74 -13.74 -8.98
N PRO A 360 19.90 -14.90 -9.61
CA PRO A 360 21.04 -15.80 -9.41
C PRO A 360 22.36 -15.10 -9.75
N ALA A 361 23.49 -15.44 -9.11
CA ALA A 361 24.81 -14.96 -9.52
C ALA A 361 25.27 -15.66 -10.83
N THR A 362 24.57 -15.46 -11.94
CA THR A 362 24.88 -16.10 -13.23
C THR A 362 25.45 -15.09 -14.23
N SER A 363 26.53 -15.48 -14.91
CA SER A 363 27.14 -14.71 -15.99
C SER A 363 26.40 -14.85 -17.33
N THR A 364 25.10 -15.16 -17.33
CA THR A 364 24.28 -15.39 -18.53
C THR A 364 22.97 -14.59 -18.48
N GLN A 365 22.57 -14.02 -19.62
CA GLN A 365 21.38 -13.15 -19.82
C GLN A 365 20.04 -13.93 -19.83
N SER A 366 19.90 -14.95 -18.97
CA SER A 366 18.81 -15.93 -19.05
C SER A 366 18.17 -16.21 -17.70
N GLY A 367 18.07 -15.18 -16.84
CA GLY A 367 17.56 -15.31 -15.47
C GLY A 367 16.30 -14.50 -15.13
N LEU A 368 15.55 -13.91 -16.08
CA LEU A 368 14.33 -13.14 -15.72
C LEU A 368 13.29 -14.04 -15.04
N ASP A 369 13.01 -15.21 -15.60
CA ASP A 369 12.23 -16.29 -14.98
C ASP A 369 12.62 -16.57 -13.52
N ALA A 370 13.90 -16.38 -13.16
CA ALA A 370 14.37 -16.58 -11.80
C ALA A 370 13.92 -15.46 -10.83
N ILE A 371 13.72 -14.23 -11.29
CA ILE A 371 13.42 -13.05 -10.47
C ILE A 371 11.97 -12.60 -10.50
N TYR A 372 11.20 -12.98 -11.52
CA TYR A 372 9.77 -12.66 -11.60
C TYR A 372 8.94 -13.74 -10.90
N TRP A 373 8.59 -13.43 -9.65
CA TRP A 373 7.73 -14.26 -8.81
C TRP A 373 6.34 -13.63 -8.70
N MET A 374 5.31 -14.46 -8.75
CA MET A 374 3.99 -14.08 -8.24
C MET A 374 3.93 -14.32 -6.74
N ALA A 375 3.28 -13.42 -6.01
CA ALA A 375 2.94 -13.62 -4.61
C ALA A 375 1.42 -13.52 -4.42
N ASN A 376 0.82 -14.60 -3.93
CA ASN A 376 -0.61 -14.69 -3.72
C ASN A 376 -0.92 -15.13 -2.28
N LEU A 377 -1.75 -14.36 -1.58
CA LEU A 377 -2.27 -14.74 -0.28
C LEU A 377 -3.38 -15.77 -0.48
N THR A 378 -3.07 -17.05 -0.25
CA THR A 378 -4.01 -18.15 -0.58
C THR A 378 -5.06 -18.35 0.50
N ASN A 379 -4.75 -18.00 1.74
CA ASN A 379 -5.65 -17.95 2.87
C ASN A 379 -5.02 -17.10 3.99
N ALA A 380 -5.74 -16.95 5.11
CA ALA A 380 -5.28 -16.15 6.24
C ALA A 380 -3.93 -16.60 6.83
N ASN A 381 -3.53 -17.85 6.60
CA ASN A 381 -2.33 -18.43 7.18
C ASN A 381 -1.17 -18.50 6.20
N ASN A 382 -1.33 -18.21 4.91
CA ASN A 382 -0.29 -18.54 3.93
C ASN A 382 -0.19 -17.55 2.77
N ILE A 383 1.06 -17.20 2.42
CA ILE A 383 1.42 -16.62 1.14
C ILE A 383 2.09 -17.70 0.29
N SER A 384 1.55 -17.91 -0.92
CA SER A 384 2.17 -18.74 -1.93
C SER A 384 2.95 -17.88 -2.90
N PHE A 385 4.18 -18.28 -3.15
CA PHE A 385 5.07 -17.70 -4.14
C PHE A 385 5.24 -18.70 -5.27
N THR A 386 5.06 -18.25 -6.50
CA THR A 386 5.20 -19.10 -7.68
C THR A 386 5.99 -18.39 -8.77
N ARG A 387 6.87 -19.13 -9.44
CA ARG A 387 7.57 -18.70 -10.66
C ARG A 387 7.60 -19.84 -11.69
N GLN A 388 8.09 -19.57 -12.89
CA GLN A 388 8.41 -20.64 -13.85
C GLN A 388 9.44 -21.61 -13.25
N THR A 389 9.26 -22.92 -13.46
CA THR A 389 10.34 -23.87 -13.18
C THR A 389 11.50 -23.59 -14.14
N ALA A 390 12.65 -23.17 -13.60
CA ALA A 390 13.79 -22.87 -14.44
C ALA A 390 14.21 -24.13 -15.21
N LEU A 391 14.28 -24.03 -16.54
CA LEU A 391 14.69 -25.12 -17.42
C LEU A 391 16.22 -25.38 -17.36
N THR A 392 16.98 -24.52 -16.69
CA THR A 392 18.44 -24.57 -16.63
C THR A 392 18.96 -24.60 -15.18
N THR A 393 20.05 -25.34 -14.95
CA THR A 393 20.78 -25.35 -13.68
C THR A 393 21.46 -24.01 -13.43
N GLY A 394 21.21 -23.39 -12.27
CA GLY A 394 21.86 -22.12 -11.87
C GLY A 394 20.89 -21.00 -11.45
N ASN A 395 19.59 -21.13 -11.73
CA ASN A 395 18.59 -20.07 -11.50
C ASN A 395 18.06 -19.98 -10.05
N SER A 396 18.95 -19.88 -9.06
CA SER A 396 18.58 -19.54 -7.69
C SER A 396 18.04 -18.10 -7.59
N SER A 397 17.16 -17.83 -6.64
CA SER A 397 16.71 -16.45 -6.36
C SER A 397 16.49 -16.28 -4.88
N THR A 398 16.48 -15.04 -4.42
CA THR A 398 16.00 -14.74 -3.07
C THR A 398 14.79 -13.85 -3.18
N VAL A 399 13.74 -14.22 -2.44
CA VAL A 399 12.50 -13.46 -2.34
C VAL A 399 12.43 -12.89 -0.93
N SER A 400 12.36 -11.57 -0.84
CA SER A 400 12.02 -10.85 0.38
C SER A 400 10.57 -10.40 0.28
N TRP A 401 9.77 -10.68 1.31
CA TRP A 401 8.34 -10.45 1.31
C TRP A 401 7.88 -9.73 2.57
N GLN A 402 6.78 -9.00 2.43
CA GLN A 402 6.07 -8.32 3.50
C GLN A 402 4.57 -8.57 3.34
N ALA A 403 3.87 -8.82 4.44
CA ALA A 403 2.42 -8.94 4.49
C ALA A 403 1.88 -7.85 5.43
N ILE A 404 1.06 -6.94 4.90
CA ILE A 404 0.62 -5.73 5.61
C ILE A 404 -0.89 -5.82 5.81
N GLU A 405 -1.36 -5.95 7.05
CA GLU A 405 -2.77 -5.91 7.43
C GLU A 405 -3.13 -4.60 8.14
N PHE A 406 -4.19 -3.96 7.69
CA PHE A 406 -4.79 -2.81 8.36
C PHE A 406 -5.89 -3.28 9.33
N PRO A 407 -6.12 -2.56 10.44
CA PRO A 407 -7.09 -2.96 11.46
C PRO A 407 -8.50 -3.15 10.86
N PRO A 408 -9.39 -3.94 11.49
CA PRO A 408 -10.79 -4.12 11.05
C PRO A 408 -11.65 -2.86 11.22
N LEU A 409 -11.36 -2.09 12.27
CA LEU A 409 -12.17 -1.00 12.79
C LEU A 409 -11.26 0.10 13.29
N ILE A 410 -11.65 1.36 13.05
CA ILE A 410 -11.00 2.51 13.67
C ILE A 410 -12.03 3.50 14.18
N VAL A 411 -11.86 3.93 15.43
CA VAL A 411 -12.71 4.94 16.06
C VAL A 411 -12.41 6.32 15.46
N LYS A 412 -13.45 6.99 14.95
CA LYS A 412 -13.38 8.36 14.44
C LYS A 412 -13.71 9.40 15.50
N ASN A 413 -14.74 9.14 16.30
CA ASN A 413 -15.17 10.05 17.34
C ASN A 413 -15.65 9.30 18.59
N PRO A 414 -15.19 9.67 19.78
CA PRO A 414 -14.08 10.57 20.06
C PRO A 414 -12.74 9.92 19.69
N ASN A 415 -11.92 10.64 18.91
CA ASN A 415 -10.51 10.32 18.68
C ASN A 415 -9.57 11.14 19.59
N THR A 416 -10.11 12.06 20.39
CA THR A 416 -9.38 12.92 21.33
C THR A 416 -10.09 12.98 22.69
N VAL A 417 -9.48 13.64 23.67
CA VAL A 417 -10.11 13.87 24.97
C VAL A 417 -11.24 14.87 24.82
N VAL A 418 -12.47 14.40 25.06
CA VAL A 418 -13.68 15.22 25.02
C VAL A 418 -14.41 15.17 26.37
N VAL A 419 -15.04 16.29 26.71
CA VAL A 419 -15.92 16.37 27.89
C VAL A 419 -17.35 16.21 27.43
N TRP A 420 -18.05 15.23 28.00
CA TRP A 420 -19.48 15.03 27.77
C TRP A 420 -20.27 15.18 29.07
N ASN A 421 -21.41 15.85 29.01
CA ASN A 421 -22.28 16.10 30.14
C ASN A 421 -23.41 15.05 30.21
N VAL A 422 -23.98 14.87 31.40
CA VAL A 422 -25.18 14.06 31.56
C VAL A 422 -26.32 14.67 30.73
N SER A 423 -27.06 13.82 30.02
CA SER A 423 -28.10 14.17 29.05
C SER A 423 -27.59 14.62 27.67
N ASP A 424 -26.28 14.77 27.47
CA ASP A 424 -25.74 14.96 26.12
C ASP A 424 -26.02 13.72 25.25
N GLN A 425 -26.04 13.95 23.95
CA GLN A 425 -26.22 12.93 22.92
C GLN A 425 -25.06 12.92 21.91
N PRO A 426 -23.81 12.71 22.35
CA PRO A 426 -22.68 12.65 21.43
C PRO A 426 -22.82 11.47 20.47
N ALA A 427 -22.32 11.66 19.26
CA ALA A 427 -22.14 10.60 18.29
C ALA A 427 -20.81 9.88 18.55
N ILE A 428 -20.86 8.57 18.76
CA ILE A 428 -19.71 7.68 18.67
C ILE A 428 -19.64 7.20 17.24
N SER A 429 -18.53 7.41 16.53
CA SER A 429 -18.39 6.99 15.14
C SER A 429 -17.10 6.22 14.89
N TRP A 430 -17.14 5.34 13.89
CA TRP A 430 -16.04 4.49 13.48
C TRP A 430 -16.06 4.23 11.98
N ASP A 431 -14.91 3.87 11.44
CA ASP A 431 -14.80 3.19 10.16
C ASP A 431 -14.64 1.69 10.36
N TYR A 432 -15.04 0.95 9.33
CA TYR A 432 -14.99 -0.49 9.30
C TYR A 432 -14.57 -0.99 7.92
N ALA A 433 -13.86 -2.11 7.89
CA ALA A 433 -13.63 -2.86 6.66
C ALA A 433 -14.94 -3.48 6.17
N LYS A 434 -15.08 -3.69 4.85
CA LYS A 434 -16.29 -4.25 4.23
C LYS A 434 -16.67 -5.61 4.81
N GLU A 435 -15.69 -6.45 5.15
CA GLU A 435 -15.95 -7.75 5.77
C GLU A 435 -16.57 -7.65 7.18
N CYS A 436 -16.40 -6.51 7.86
CA CYS A 436 -16.94 -6.26 9.18
C CYS A 436 -18.34 -5.63 9.14
N GLU A 437 -18.91 -5.35 7.96
CA GLU A 437 -20.14 -4.56 7.82
C GLU A 437 -21.32 -5.13 8.62
N ASP A 438 -21.44 -6.45 8.68
CA ASP A 438 -22.49 -7.18 9.42
C ASP A 438 -22.04 -7.65 10.81
N HIS A 439 -20.85 -7.26 11.27
CA HIS A 439 -20.37 -7.64 12.59
C HIS A 439 -21.10 -6.87 13.69
N ILE A 440 -21.25 -7.53 14.84
CA ILE A 440 -21.77 -6.91 16.06
C ILE A 440 -20.62 -6.29 16.83
N LEU A 441 -20.69 -4.99 17.00
CA LEU A 441 -19.73 -4.19 17.75
C LEU A 441 -20.27 -3.93 19.16
N SER A 442 -19.43 -4.16 20.16
CA SER A 442 -19.69 -3.82 21.55
C SER A 442 -19.01 -2.50 21.89
N LEU A 443 -19.80 -1.45 22.09
CA LEU A 443 -19.31 -0.14 22.51
C LEU A 443 -19.18 -0.16 24.02
N ARG A 444 -17.96 0.05 24.51
CA ARG A 444 -17.65 -0.13 25.92
C ARG A 444 -16.76 0.96 26.47
N LEU A 445 -16.85 1.17 27.77
CA LEU A 445 -16.00 2.10 28.52
C LEU A 445 -15.08 1.33 29.46
N CYS A 446 -13.93 1.93 29.73
CA CYS A 446 -13.06 1.56 30.83
C CYS A 446 -12.55 2.81 31.56
N LYS A 447 -11.99 2.64 32.76
CA LYS A 447 -11.32 3.75 33.48
C LYS A 447 -10.02 4.16 32.76
N LYS A 448 -9.59 5.43 32.92
CA LYS A 448 -8.39 5.99 32.26
C LYS A 448 -7.15 5.09 32.30
N ASP A 449 -6.96 4.32 33.36
CA ASP A 449 -5.77 3.49 33.59
C ASP A 449 -6.00 2.00 33.32
N CYS A 450 -7.07 1.65 32.60
CA CYS A 450 -7.45 0.27 32.32
C CYS A 450 -6.49 -0.45 31.35
N GLY A 451 -5.45 0.20 30.82
CA GLY A 451 -4.59 -0.38 29.77
C GLY A 451 -5.27 -0.41 28.39
N ILE A 452 -4.57 0.10 27.37
CA ILE A 452 -5.15 0.47 26.07
C ILE A 452 -5.51 -0.74 25.20
N MET A 453 -4.87 -1.89 25.44
CA MET A 453 -4.87 -3.01 24.49
C MET A 453 -5.57 -4.28 24.97
N ASN A 454 -6.19 -4.28 26.15
CA ASN A 454 -6.87 -5.47 26.64
C ASN A 454 -8.40 -5.25 26.68
N ALA A 455 -9.10 -5.90 25.76
CA ALA A 455 -10.56 -5.84 25.64
C ALA A 455 -11.28 -6.23 26.94
N THR A 456 -10.68 -7.10 27.77
CA THR A 456 -11.26 -7.52 29.06
C THR A 456 -11.36 -6.37 30.08
N ASN A 457 -10.57 -5.32 29.90
CA ASN A 457 -10.59 -4.15 30.78
C ASN A 457 -11.73 -3.17 30.45
N TYR A 458 -12.38 -3.34 29.28
CA TYR A 458 -13.58 -2.60 28.88
C TYR A 458 -14.83 -3.35 29.35
N ASN A 459 -15.21 -3.13 30.60
CA ASN A 459 -16.28 -3.86 31.27
C ASN A 459 -17.61 -3.09 31.39
N ILE A 460 -17.62 -1.79 31.09
CA ILE A 460 -18.85 -0.96 31.14
C ILE A 460 -19.48 -0.95 29.75
N LEU A 461 -20.59 -1.65 29.56
CA LEU A 461 -21.31 -1.68 28.28
C LEU A 461 -22.11 -0.38 28.04
N ILE A 462 -21.98 0.20 26.85
CA ILE A 462 -22.85 1.27 26.36
C ILE A 462 -23.97 0.65 25.51
N ALA A 463 -23.59 -0.06 24.45
CA ALA A 463 -24.52 -0.67 23.49
C ALA A 463 -23.83 -1.78 22.70
N ASN A 464 -24.65 -2.66 22.10
CA ASN A 464 -24.22 -3.49 20.99
C ASN A 464 -24.94 -2.99 19.73
N VAL A 465 -24.20 -2.82 18.64
CA VAL A 465 -24.69 -2.29 17.36
C VAL A 465 -24.11 -3.11 16.22
N THR A 466 -24.73 -3.10 15.05
CA THR A 466 -24.09 -3.63 13.84
C THR A 466 -23.10 -2.58 13.32
N ALA A 467 -21.95 -2.99 12.78
CA ALA A 467 -20.93 -2.06 12.32
C ALA A 467 -21.44 -1.05 11.28
N LYS A 468 -22.33 -1.50 10.38
CA LYS A 468 -22.96 -0.65 9.35
C LYS A 468 -24.09 0.24 9.84
N ASP A 469 -24.61 0.04 11.05
CA ASP A 469 -25.78 0.77 11.52
C ASP A 469 -25.48 2.28 11.50
N ASN A 470 -26.39 3.03 10.86
CA ASN A 470 -26.25 4.47 10.60
C ASN A 470 -24.91 4.89 9.97
N GLY A 471 -24.30 4.04 9.14
CA GLY A 471 -23.03 4.33 8.47
C GLY A 471 -21.84 4.39 9.43
N GLY A 472 -21.82 3.53 10.45
CA GLY A 472 -20.74 3.48 11.43
C GLY A 472 -20.86 4.55 12.51
N THR A 473 -22.09 4.86 12.95
CA THR A 473 -22.33 5.86 13.99
C THR A 473 -23.42 5.42 14.97
N TYR A 474 -23.19 5.70 16.24
CA TYR A 474 -24.14 5.50 17.33
C TYR A 474 -24.29 6.76 18.17
N THR A 475 -25.52 7.27 18.27
CA THR A 475 -25.84 8.40 19.15
C THR A 475 -26.06 7.89 20.57
N TRP A 476 -25.15 8.23 21.47
CA TRP A 476 -25.22 7.77 22.86
C TRP A 476 -25.93 8.78 23.74
N LYS A 477 -27.06 8.41 24.35
CA LYS A 477 -27.67 9.22 25.42
C LYS A 477 -26.95 8.97 26.75
N ILE A 478 -26.20 9.97 27.22
CA ILE A 478 -25.45 9.85 28.47
C ILE A 478 -26.39 9.95 29.66
N ASN A 479 -26.46 8.86 30.42
CA ASN A 479 -27.20 8.81 31.67
C ASN A 479 -26.28 9.08 32.86
N ASN A 480 -26.87 9.40 34.02
CA ASN A 480 -26.17 9.54 35.30
C ASN A 480 -25.46 8.25 35.75
N THR A 481 -25.87 7.09 35.22
CA THR A 481 -25.21 5.80 35.41
C THR A 481 -25.07 5.05 34.08
N VAL A 482 -23.95 4.37 33.87
CA VAL A 482 -23.64 3.57 32.68
C VAL A 482 -23.15 2.20 33.15
N GLY A 483 -23.87 1.13 32.82
CA GLY A 483 -23.53 -0.22 33.29
C GLY A 483 -23.41 -0.35 34.82
N GLY A 484 -24.18 0.44 35.59
CA GLY A 484 -24.10 0.49 37.05
C GLY A 484 -22.96 1.36 37.63
N TYR A 485 -22.13 1.97 36.79
CA TYR A 485 -21.08 2.91 37.18
C TYR A 485 -21.57 4.36 37.05
N ASN A 486 -21.19 5.24 38.00
CA ASN A 486 -21.42 6.68 37.88
C ASN A 486 -20.19 7.36 37.25
N PRO A 487 -20.25 7.82 35.99
CA PRO A 487 -19.10 8.41 35.30
C PRO A 487 -18.85 9.89 35.62
N ILE A 488 -19.68 10.53 36.46
CA ILE A 488 -19.54 11.96 36.77
C ILE A 488 -18.15 12.24 37.36
N ASN A 489 -17.49 13.28 36.85
CA ASN A 489 -16.14 13.70 37.23
C ASN A 489 -15.05 12.62 37.04
N SER A 490 -15.31 11.61 36.21
CA SER A 490 -14.33 10.56 35.87
C SER A 490 -13.80 10.74 34.46
N THR A 491 -12.54 10.36 34.22
CA THR A 491 -12.01 10.16 32.87
C THR A 491 -12.16 8.69 32.49
N LEU A 492 -12.84 8.44 31.38
CA LEU A 492 -13.05 7.11 30.81
C LEU A 492 -12.43 7.03 29.41
N ARG A 493 -12.11 5.82 28.98
CA ARG A 493 -11.75 5.53 27.58
C ARG A 493 -12.90 4.80 26.92
N LEU A 494 -13.15 5.13 25.66
CA LEU A 494 -14.06 4.39 24.80
C LEU A 494 -13.28 3.31 24.05
N GLY A 495 -13.86 2.12 23.97
CA GLY A 495 -13.40 1.02 23.14
C GLY A 495 -14.56 0.49 22.31
N ILE A 496 -14.27 0.13 21.07
CA ILE A 496 -15.19 -0.59 20.20
C ILE A 496 -14.58 -1.98 19.99
N ILE A 497 -15.31 -3.01 20.44
CA ILE A 497 -14.87 -4.40 20.36
C ILE A 497 -15.72 -5.10 19.33
N ASP A 498 -15.08 -5.63 18.29
CA ASP A 498 -15.73 -6.53 17.35
C ASP A 498 -15.98 -7.88 18.05
N LEU A 499 -17.23 -8.30 18.15
CA LEU A 499 -17.59 -9.58 18.79
C LEU A 499 -17.47 -10.77 17.84
N ASN A 500 -17.28 -10.53 16.54
CA ASN A 500 -17.19 -11.57 15.52
C ASN A 500 -15.73 -11.98 15.25
N ILE A 501 -14.77 -11.14 15.58
CA ILE A 501 -13.34 -11.44 15.46
C ILE A 501 -12.85 -11.95 16.82
N SER A 502 -12.45 -13.23 16.89
CA SER A 502 -11.81 -13.77 18.09
C SER A 502 -10.47 -13.06 18.32
N ASN A 503 -10.32 -12.43 19.49
CA ASN A 503 -9.07 -11.77 19.91
C ASN A 503 -7.86 -12.71 19.91
#